data_AF-A0A2S2NH18-F1
#
_entry.id   AF-A0A2S2NH18-F1
#
_cell.length_a   1.000
_cell.length_b   1.000
_cell.length_c   1.000
_cell.angle_alpha   90.00
_cell.angle_beta   90.00
_cell.angle_gamma   90.00
#
_symmetry.space_group_name_H-M   'P 1'
#
loop_
_entity.id
_entity.type
_entity.pdbx_description
1 polymer ?
#
loop_
_entity_poly.entity_id
_entity_poly.type
_entity_poly.pdbx_seq_one_letter_code
_entity_poly.pdbx_strand_id
1 'polypeptide(L)'
;KFKDKRDIFLLSTRHKLDIVDTGKQSKKKESILKPDVILFYNAGKAGIDLSDQLASYSSPVRKSIRWYHKVMTEILLNTSVINAQIMHNIKYNDSKMNVKQFCESLIDKMLDLRPTSRKLPQQMTMPNTPKSIGNQKRSAASKHKIEETEEKCPRNRKLRKRCSE
;
A
#
# COMPACT_ATOMS: atom_id res chain seq x y z
N LYS A 1 8.06 16.27 34.80
CA LYS A 1 8.69 17.10 33.74
C LYS A 1 8.97 16.19 32.54
N PHE A 2 8.34 16.43 31.39
CA PHE A 2 8.64 15.68 30.15
C PHE A 2 10.06 16.03 29.67
N LYS A 3 10.88 15.02 29.36
CA LYS A 3 12.23 15.19 28.80
C LYS A 3 12.51 14.02 27.86
N ASP A 4 12.90 14.31 26.62
CA ASP A 4 13.32 13.29 25.66
C ASP A 4 14.84 13.01 25.77
N LYS A 5 15.31 11.94 25.14
CA LYS A 5 16.74 11.55 25.10
C LYS A 5 17.63 12.58 24.43
N ARG A 6 17.06 13.39 23.53
CA ARG A 6 17.73 14.47 22.81
C ARG A 6 16.91 15.74 22.97
N ASP A 7 17.58 16.88 22.87
CA ASP A 7 16.89 18.15 22.85
C ASP A 7 16.08 18.31 21.56
N ILE A 8 14.84 18.78 21.70
CA ILE A 8 13.93 19.04 20.60
C ILE A 8 13.58 20.52 20.63
N PHE A 9 13.86 21.22 19.54
CA PHE A 9 13.47 22.61 19.33
C PHE A 9 12.17 22.65 18.52
N LEU A 10 11.18 23.38 19.03
CA LEU A 10 9.85 23.50 18.42
C LEU A 10 9.52 24.98 18.24
N LEU A 11 8.89 25.31 17.12
CA LEU A 11 8.33 26.62 16.86
C LEU A 11 6.84 26.45 16.54
N SER A 12 5.98 27.21 17.22
CA SER A 12 4.55 27.22 16.92
C SER A 12 3.99 28.62 17.10
N THR A 13 3.06 28.98 16.23
CA THR A 13 2.33 30.26 16.27
C THR A 13 0.96 30.13 16.95
N ARG A 14 0.51 28.90 17.24
CA ARG A 14 -0.85 28.61 17.75
C ARG A 14 -0.85 27.92 19.12
N HIS A 15 0.11 27.04 19.38
CA HIS A 15 0.06 26.14 20.55
C HIS A 15 0.78 26.75 21.75
N LYS A 16 0.20 26.58 22.94
CA LYS A 16 0.85 26.89 24.22
C LYS A 16 1.72 25.71 24.67
N LEU A 17 2.59 25.93 25.67
CA LEU A 17 3.47 24.91 26.24
C LEU A 17 2.76 24.02 27.28
N ASP A 18 1.47 23.73 27.06
CA ASP A 18 0.67 22.93 27.97
C ASP A 18 1.06 21.45 27.84
N ILE A 19 1.14 20.77 28.98
CA ILE A 19 1.45 19.33 29.05
C ILE A 19 0.13 18.57 29.07
N VAL A 20 -0.05 17.68 28.09
CA VAL A 20 -1.26 16.88 27.90
C VAL A 20 -0.94 15.40 28.06
N ASP A 21 -1.88 14.64 28.62
CA ASP A 21 -1.78 13.18 28.67
C ASP A 21 -2.06 12.59 27.28
N THR A 22 -1.17 11.73 26.80
CA THR A 22 -1.35 11.05 25.51
C THR A 22 -2.34 9.90 25.56
N GLY A 23 -2.83 9.50 26.73
CA GLY A 23 -3.64 8.29 26.90
C GLY A 23 -2.84 7.00 26.67
N LYS A 24 -1.52 7.10 26.47
CA LYS A 24 -0.60 5.98 26.32
C LYS A 24 0.13 5.78 27.63
N GLN A 25 0.34 4.51 27.99
CA GLN A 25 1.11 4.16 29.17
C GLN A 25 2.49 3.64 28.81
N SER A 26 3.47 3.98 29.64
CA SER A 26 4.81 3.39 29.60
C SER A 26 4.75 1.90 29.97
N LYS A 27 5.84 1.16 29.70
CA LYS A 27 5.99 -0.24 30.17
C LYS A 27 5.83 -0.39 31.68
N LYS A 28 6.08 0.69 32.42
CA LYS A 28 5.90 0.81 33.87
C LYS A 28 4.47 1.17 34.32
N LYS A 29 3.49 1.22 33.39
CA LYS A 29 2.10 1.66 33.64
C LYS A 29 1.95 3.11 34.11
N GLU A 30 2.88 3.96 33.71
CA GLU A 30 2.82 5.40 33.96
C GLU A 30 2.24 6.11 32.74
N SER A 31 1.36 7.10 32.93
CA SER A 31 0.84 7.91 31.83
C SER A 31 1.96 8.70 31.17
N ILE A 32 1.98 8.68 29.83
CA ILE A 32 2.97 9.40 29.04
C ILE A 32 2.44 10.81 28.79
N LEU A 33 3.04 11.78 29.47
CA LEU A 33 2.72 13.20 29.29
C LEU A 33 3.62 13.81 28.22
N LYS A 34 3.06 14.60 27.30
CA LYS A 34 3.81 15.32 26.27
C LYS A 34 3.24 16.73 26.08
N PRO A 35 4.06 17.72 25.67
CA PRO A 35 3.55 19.02 25.24
C PRO A 35 2.53 18.87 24.11
N ASP A 36 1.44 19.62 24.17
CA ASP A 36 0.36 19.61 23.17
C ASP A 36 0.89 19.85 21.75
N VAL A 37 1.80 20.82 21.60
CA VAL A 37 2.47 21.13 20.34
C VAL A 37 3.15 19.93 19.67
N ILE A 38 3.70 19.01 20.47
CA ILE A 38 4.37 17.79 19.95
C ILE A 38 3.32 16.79 19.45
N LEU A 39 2.17 16.70 20.12
CA LEU A 39 1.09 15.82 19.69
C LEU A 39 0.50 16.30 18.38
N PHE A 40 0.20 17.59 18.30
CA PHE A 40 -0.29 18.21 17.09
C PHE A 40 0.67 18.03 15.90
N TYR A 41 1.96 18.30 16.10
CA TYR A 41 2.99 18.12 15.07
C TYR A 41 3.04 16.68 14.56
N ASN A 42 3.07 15.69 15.47
CA ASN A 42 3.13 14.28 15.09
C ASN A 42 1.86 13.81 14.38
N ALA A 43 0.69 14.30 14.79
CA ALA A 43 -0.57 14.01 14.12
C ALA A 43 -0.58 14.53 12.67
N GLY A 44 -0.07 15.75 12.44
CA GLY A 44 0.06 16.31 11.09
C GLY A 44 1.10 15.58 10.23
N LYS A 45 2.26 15.25 10.80
CA LYS A 45 3.34 14.56 10.08
C LYS A 45 2.94 13.17 9.61
N ALA A 46 2.14 12.44 10.40
CA ALA A 46 1.72 11.08 10.09
C ALA A 46 1.00 10.94 8.73
N GLY A 47 0.32 12.00 8.27
CA GLY A 47 -0.35 11.98 6.96
C GLY A 47 0.62 11.90 5.78
N ILE A 48 1.77 12.58 5.87
CA ILE A 48 2.80 12.55 4.82
C ILE A 48 3.43 11.16 4.76
N ASP A 49 3.84 10.63 5.91
CA ASP A 49 4.45 9.31 6.01
C ASP A 49 3.49 8.22 5.46
N LEU A 50 2.18 8.35 5.72
CA LEU A 50 1.16 7.45 5.18
C LEU A 50 1.01 7.57 3.66
N SER A 51 0.98 8.79 3.12
CA SER A 51 0.92 9.02 1.67
C SER A 51 2.12 8.39 0.95
N ASP A 52 3.32 8.60 1.48
CA ASP A 52 4.56 8.03 0.93
C ASP A 52 4.53 6.50 1.00
N GLN A 53 4.03 5.94 2.12
CA GLN A 53 3.86 4.51 2.28
C GLN A 53 2.87 3.93 1.24
N LEU A 54 1.71 4.56 1.05
CA LEU A 54 0.71 4.15 0.06
C LEU A 54 1.26 4.19 -1.37
N ALA A 55 2.00 5.24 -1.71
CA ALA A 55 2.69 5.35 -3.00
C ALA A 55 3.72 4.23 -3.20
N SER A 56 4.46 3.86 -2.16
CA SER A 56 5.49 2.81 -2.24
C SER A 56 4.93 1.41 -2.51
N TYR A 57 3.71 1.10 -2.07
CA TYR A 57 3.13 -0.24 -2.19
C TYR A 57 2.82 -0.65 -3.64
N SER A 58 2.60 0.30 -4.54
CA SER A 58 2.21 0.03 -5.93
C SER A 58 2.92 0.95 -6.94
N SER A 59 4.19 1.26 -6.70
CA SER A 59 4.93 2.16 -7.59
C SER A 59 5.13 1.56 -9.00
N PRO A 60 4.65 2.24 -10.06
CA PRO A 60 4.87 1.83 -11.45
C PRO A 60 6.26 2.26 -11.97
N VAL A 61 7.09 2.91 -11.14
CA VAL A 61 8.39 3.45 -11.55
C VAL A 61 9.28 2.35 -12.13
N ARG A 62 9.97 2.70 -13.22
CA ARG A 62 10.97 1.84 -13.88
C ARG A 62 12.27 2.63 -14.07
N LYS A 63 13.39 1.92 -14.15
CA LYS A 63 14.69 2.55 -14.44
C LYS A 63 14.62 3.24 -15.81
N SER A 64 14.84 4.55 -15.83
CA SER A 64 14.88 5.35 -17.04
C SER A 64 16.07 6.31 -17.00
N ILE A 65 16.60 6.65 -18.18
CA ILE A 65 17.69 7.63 -18.33
C ILE A 65 17.15 9.05 -18.12
N ARG A 66 15.88 9.28 -18.48
CA ARG A 66 15.25 10.60 -18.44
C ARG A 66 14.55 10.79 -17.09
N TRP A 67 14.98 11.80 -16.32
CA TRP A 67 14.50 12.05 -14.96
C TRP A 67 13.00 12.35 -14.89
N TYR A 68 12.44 13.01 -15.90
CA TYR A 68 11.03 13.40 -15.92
C TYR A 68 10.08 12.20 -15.97
N HIS A 69 10.51 11.03 -16.48
CA HIS A 69 9.70 9.81 -16.40
C HIS A 69 9.43 9.40 -14.96
N LYS A 70 10.39 9.61 -14.04
CA LYS A 70 10.18 9.37 -12.61
C LYS A 70 9.12 10.31 -12.04
N VAL A 71 9.14 11.59 -12.42
CA VAL A 71 8.13 12.56 -12.00
C VAL A 71 6.74 12.17 -12.50
N MET A 72 6.59 11.85 -13.79
CA MET A 72 5.30 11.45 -14.35
C MET A 72 4.75 10.19 -13.69
N THR A 73 5.59 9.16 -13.47
CA THR A 73 5.13 7.87 -12.94
C THR A 73 4.93 7.89 -11.43
N GLU A 74 5.84 8.49 -10.67
CA GLU A 74 5.78 8.50 -9.20
C GLU A 74 4.89 9.61 -8.64
N ILE A 75 5.00 10.83 -9.19
CA ILE A 75 4.30 11.98 -8.61
C ILE A 75 2.91 12.11 -9.23
N LEU A 76 2.79 12.07 -10.55
CA LEU A 76 1.48 12.33 -11.17
C LEU A 76 0.61 11.08 -11.16
N LEU A 77 1.09 9.98 -11.75
CA LEU A 77 0.28 8.78 -11.92
C LEU A 77 -0.04 8.12 -10.57
N ASN A 78 0.97 7.86 -9.74
CA ASN A 78 0.78 7.16 -8.47
C ASN A 78 -0.14 7.95 -7.53
N THR A 79 0.10 9.26 -7.34
CA THR A 79 -0.78 10.11 -6.52
C THR A 79 -2.20 10.17 -7.07
N SER A 80 -2.39 10.24 -8.39
CA SER A 80 -3.72 10.21 -9.00
C SER A 80 -4.46 8.90 -8.70
N VAL A 81 -3.78 7.76 -8.79
CA VAL A 81 -4.36 6.44 -8.50
C VAL A 81 -4.73 6.30 -7.02
N ILE A 82 -3.84 6.71 -6.10
CA ILE A 82 -4.14 6.68 -4.66
C ILE A 82 -5.30 7.60 -4.32
N ASN A 83 -5.35 8.82 -4.87
CA ASN A 83 -6.47 9.73 -4.66
C ASN A 83 -7.79 9.15 -5.20
N ALA A 84 -7.77 8.54 -6.38
CA ALA A 84 -8.94 7.86 -6.94
C ALA A 84 -9.41 6.69 -6.05
N GLN A 85 -8.48 5.92 -5.50
CA GLN A 85 -8.76 4.83 -4.56
C GLN A 85 -9.36 5.34 -3.24
N ILE A 86 -8.86 6.46 -2.70
CA ILE A 86 -9.43 7.12 -1.53
C ILE A 86 -10.87 7.57 -1.83
N MET A 87 -11.10 8.26 -2.95
CA MET A 87 -12.44 8.68 -3.37
C MET A 87 -13.39 7.50 -3.55
N HIS A 88 -12.91 6.41 -4.15
CA HIS A 88 -13.68 5.16 -4.28
C HIS A 88 -14.09 4.62 -2.91
N ASN A 89 -13.16 4.52 -1.96
CA ASN A 89 -13.44 3.98 -0.63
C ASN A 89 -14.31 4.90 0.24
N ILE A 90 -14.32 6.21 -0.03
CA ILE A 90 -15.27 7.15 0.58
C ILE A 90 -16.67 6.90 0.05
N LYS A 91 -16.81 6.70 -1.27
CA LYS A 91 -18.11 6.45 -1.92
C LYS A 91 -18.68 5.07 -1.59
N TYR A 92 -17.83 4.05 -1.52
CA TYR A 92 -18.19 2.65 -1.29
C TYR A 92 -17.63 2.15 0.05
N ASN A 93 -18.24 2.62 1.14
CA ASN A 93 -17.75 2.34 2.50
C ASN A 93 -17.84 0.85 2.89
N ASP A 94 -18.80 0.12 2.31
CA ASP A 94 -19.05 -1.31 2.60
C ASP A 94 -18.09 -2.25 1.84
N SER A 95 -17.42 -1.75 0.79
CA SER A 95 -16.54 -2.54 -0.09
C SER A 95 -15.21 -1.84 -0.35
N LYS A 96 -14.53 -1.47 0.75
CA LYS A 96 -13.21 -0.85 0.68
C LYS A 96 -12.21 -1.76 -0.04
N MET A 97 -11.54 -1.19 -1.03
CA MET A 97 -10.46 -1.86 -1.74
C MET A 97 -9.12 -1.41 -1.18
N ASN A 98 -8.19 -2.35 -1.01
CA ASN A 98 -6.78 -2.01 -0.79
C ASN A 98 -6.17 -1.48 -2.11
N VAL A 99 -5.08 -0.70 -2.02
CA VAL A 99 -4.36 -0.10 -3.16
C VAL A 99 -4.12 -1.13 -4.26
N LYS A 100 -3.59 -2.31 -3.90
CA LYS A 100 -3.33 -3.40 -4.86
C LYS A 100 -4.59 -3.84 -5.60
N GLN A 101 -5.69 -4.09 -4.88
CA GLN A 101 -6.94 -4.57 -5.47
C GLN A 101 -7.56 -3.52 -6.39
N PHE A 102 -7.46 -2.24 -5.99
CA PHE A 102 -7.90 -1.13 -6.81
C PHE A 102 -7.08 -1.04 -8.10
N CYS A 103 -5.75 -1.15 -8.03
CA CYS A 103 -4.89 -1.18 -9.20
C CYS A 103 -5.20 -2.36 -10.14
N GLU A 104 -5.37 -3.58 -9.60
CA GLU A 104 -5.74 -4.76 -10.38
C GLU A 104 -7.08 -4.55 -11.09
N SER A 105 -8.11 -4.06 -10.38
CA SER A 105 -9.41 -3.77 -10.98
C SER A 105 -9.35 -2.64 -12.01
N LEU A 106 -8.51 -1.63 -11.80
CA LEU A 106 -8.30 -0.53 -12.74
C LEU A 106 -7.67 -1.05 -14.03
N ILE A 107 -6.63 -1.89 -13.93
CA ILE A 107 -5.96 -2.51 -15.09
C ILE A 107 -6.93 -3.41 -15.84
N ASP A 108 -7.67 -4.26 -15.14
CA ASP A 108 -8.66 -5.16 -15.75
C ASP A 108 -9.70 -4.37 -16.57
N LYS A 109 -10.19 -3.25 -16.02
CA LYS A 109 -11.14 -2.35 -16.71
C LYS A 109 -10.53 -1.56 -17.87
N MET A 110 -9.28 -1.13 -17.76
CA MET A 110 -8.62 -0.36 -18.83
C MET A 110 -8.23 -1.21 -20.03
N LEU A 111 -8.04 -2.51 -19.83
CA LEU A 111 -7.56 -3.45 -20.85
C LEU A 111 -8.64 -4.47 -21.28
N ASP A 112 -9.88 -4.30 -20.84
CA ASP A 112 -10.99 -5.23 -21.06
C ASP A 112 -10.64 -6.69 -20.74
N LEU A 113 -9.83 -6.89 -19.68
CA LEU A 113 -9.47 -8.22 -19.23
C LEU A 113 -10.63 -8.82 -18.44
N ARG A 114 -10.81 -10.14 -18.57
CA ARG A 114 -11.70 -10.87 -17.65
C ARG A 114 -11.17 -10.63 -16.23
N PRO A 115 -12.01 -10.28 -15.26
CA PRO A 115 -11.55 -9.95 -13.92
C PRO A 115 -10.71 -11.11 -13.40
N THR A 116 -9.47 -10.80 -13.02
CA THR A 116 -8.53 -11.80 -12.47
C THR A 116 -8.90 -12.12 -11.02
N SER A 117 -10.19 -12.35 -10.75
CA SER A 117 -10.70 -12.54 -9.41
C SER A 117 -10.84 -14.03 -9.11
N ARG A 118 -9.89 -14.54 -8.33
CA ARG A 118 -10.16 -15.64 -7.41
C ARG A 118 -11.43 -15.30 -6.62
N LYS A 119 -12.47 -16.11 -6.78
CA LYS A 119 -13.73 -16.01 -6.02
C LYS A 119 -13.45 -15.77 -4.54
N LEU A 120 -13.84 -14.60 -4.02
CA LEU A 120 -14.09 -14.42 -2.59
C LEU A 120 -15.59 -14.72 -2.37
N PRO A 121 -15.99 -15.53 -1.36
CA PRO A 121 -17.35 -15.99 -1.26
C PRO A 121 -18.28 -14.83 -0.87
N GLN A 122 -19.21 -14.48 -1.75
CA GLN A 122 -20.41 -13.74 -1.38
C GLN A 122 -21.28 -14.69 -0.53
N GLN A 123 -21.43 -14.37 0.75
CA GLN A 123 -22.45 -15.00 1.59
C GLN A 123 -23.81 -14.49 1.12
N MET A 124 -24.59 -15.38 0.49
CA MET A 124 -26.04 -15.26 0.42
C MET A 124 -26.64 -16.44 1.20
N THR A 125 -27.65 -16.12 1.98
CA THR A 125 -28.46 -16.92 2.90
C THR A 125 -29.09 -18.18 2.28
N MET A 126 -28.77 -19.36 2.87
CA MET A 126 -29.48 -20.65 3.16
C MET A 126 -30.74 -21.09 2.37
N PRO A 127 -31.11 -22.41 2.27
CA PRO A 127 -30.76 -23.53 3.18
C PRO A 127 -30.41 -24.94 2.58
N ASN A 128 -29.71 -25.72 3.41
CA ASN A 128 -29.69 -27.19 3.58
C ASN A 128 -29.43 -28.13 2.39
N THR A 129 -28.22 -28.71 2.34
CA THR A 129 -27.97 -30.11 1.93
C THR A 129 -26.65 -30.64 2.54
N PRO A 130 -26.51 -31.95 2.82
CA PRO A 130 -25.38 -32.51 3.58
C PRO A 130 -24.06 -32.46 2.82
N LYS A 131 -23.00 -32.12 3.55
CA LYS A 131 -21.61 -32.02 3.09
C LYS A 131 -21.08 -33.39 2.65
N SER A 132 -20.76 -33.53 1.36
CA SER A 132 -19.85 -34.57 0.87
C SER A 132 -18.40 -34.08 1.04
N ILE A 133 -17.62 -34.83 1.80
CA ILE A 133 -16.17 -34.64 1.96
C ILE A 133 -15.50 -35.11 0.67
N GLY A 134 -15.29 -34.18 -0.26
CA GLY A 134 -14.53 -34.40 -1.49
C GLY A 134 -13.28 -33.54 -1.49
N ASN A 135 -12.11 -34.17 -1.36
CA ASN A 135 -10.81 -33.52 -1.47
C ASN A 135 -10.67 -32.77 -2.81
N GLN A 136 -10.78 -31.45 -2.79
CA GLN A 136 -10.46 -30.63 -3.96
C GLN A 136 -8.95 -30.63 -4.18
N LYS A 137 -8.51 -31.43 -5.15
CA LYS A 137 -7.14 -31.39 -5.69
C LYS A 137 -6.83 -29.95 -6.12
N ARG A 138 -5.84 -29.33 -5.47
CA ARG A 138 -5.23 -28.09 -5.95
C ARG A 138 -4.76 -28.33 -7.38
N SER A 139 -5.26 -27.55 -8.34
CA SER A 139 -4.74 -27.54 -9.70
C SER A 139 -3.23 -27.32 -9.63
N ALA A 140 -2.46 -28.23 -10.20
CA ALA A 140 -1.02 -28.13 -10.26
C ALA A 140 -0.64 -26.78 -10.86
N ALA A 141 0.19 -26.00 -10.16
CA ALA A 141 0.78 -24.79 -10.71
C ALA A 141 1.53 -25.16 -12.00
N SER A 142 1.36 -24.38 -13.07
CA SER A 142 2.24 -24.51 -14.25
C SER A 142 3.68 -24.48 -13.76
N LYS A 143 4.44 -25.52 -14.09
CA LYS A 143 5.85 -25.64 -13.72
C LYS A 143 6.65 -24.66 -14.56
N HIS A 144 6.67 -23.38 -14.17
CA HIS A 144 7.57 -22.43 -14.79
C HIS A 144 9.02 -22.85 -14.50
N LYS A 145 9.76 -23.18 -15.56
CA LYS A 145 11.19 -23.44 -15.48
C LYS A 145 11.93 -22.12 -15.68
N ILE A 146 12.85 -21.81 -14.78
CA ILE A 146 13.75 -20.67 -14.96
C ILE A 146 14.77 -21.06 -16.04
N GLU A 147 14.73 -20.37 -17.17
CA GLU A 147 15.78 -20.45 -18.19
C GLU A 147 16.68 -19.23 -18.10
N GLU A 148 17.94 -19.45 -17.75
CA GLU A 148 18.96 -18.40 -17.76
C GLU A 148 19.52 -18.27 -19.18
N THR A 149 19.54 -17.05 -19.71
CA THR A 149 20.13 -16.76 -21.03
C THR A 149 21.46 -16.02 -20.85
N GLU A 150 22.50 -16.49 -21.52
CA GLU A 150 23.78 -15.78 -21.59
C GLU A 150 23.81 -14.70 -22.66
N GLU A 151 22.79 -14.65 -23.52
CA GLU A 151 22.67 -13.69 -24.62
C GLU A 151 22.67 -12.26 -24.10
N LYS A 152 23.54 -11.42 -24.69
CA LYS A 152 23.63 -9.99 -24.41
C LYS A 152 23.33 -9.21 -25.68
N CYS A 153 22.63 -8.09 -25.55
CA CYS A 153 22.47 -7.17 -26.67
C CYS A 153 23.79 -6.42 -26.97
N PRO A 154 23.93 -5.72 -28.11
CA PRO A 154 25.15 -4.99 -28.47
C PRO A 154 25.63 -3.95 -27.43
N ARG A 155 24.75 -3.56 -26.49
CA ARG A 155 25.06 -2.67 -25.36
C ARG A 155 25.45 -3.44 -24.09
N ASN A 156 25.85 -4.70 -24.21
CA ASN A 156 26.30 -5.58 -23.13
C ASN A 156 25.26 -5.84 -22.01
N ARG A 157 23.96 -5.72 -22.30
CA ARG A 157 22.88 -6.03 -21.35
C ARG A 157 22.31 -7.43 -21.60
N LYS A 158 22.09 -8.21 -20.53
CA LYS A 158 21.43 -9.52 -20.62
C LYS A 158 20.05 -9.37 -21.27
N LEU A 159 19.81 -10.14 -22.32
CA LEU A 159 18.51 -10.27 -22.96
C LEU A 159 17.59 -11.08 -22.05
N ARG A 160 16.30 -10.75 -22.04
CA ARG A 160 15.29 -11.48 -21.26
C ARG A 160 14.33 -12.13 -22.25
N LYS A 161 14.19 -13.45 -22.18
CA LYS A 161 13.17 -14.19 -22.94
C LYS A 161 11.84 -14.13 -22.17
N ARG A 162 10.71 -14.16 -22.90
CA ARG A 162 9.39 -14.33 -22.26
C ARG A 162 9.33 -15.76 -21.71
N CYS A 163 8.67 -15.96 -20.59
CA CYS A 163 8.38 -17.31 -20.10
C CYS A 163 7.56 -18.03 -21.18
N SER A 164 8.04 -19.19 -21.63
CA SER A 164 7.24 -20.16 -22.37
C SER A 164 6.37 -20.95 -21.39
N GLU A 165 5.19 -21.36 -21.84
CA GLU A 165 4.29 -22.29 -21.11
C GLU A 165 4.89 -23.70 -21.03
#